data_AF-A0A931KB40-F1
#
_entry.id   AF-A0A931KB40-F1
#
_cell.length_a   1.000
_cell.length_b   1.000
_cell.length_c   1.000
_cell.angle_alpha   90.00
_cell.angle_beta   90.00
_cell.angle_gamma   90.00
#
_symmetry.space_group_name_H-M   'P 1'
#
loop_
_entity.id
_entity.type
_entity.pdbx_description
1 polymer ?
#
loop_
_entity_poly.entity_id
_entity_poly.type
_entity_poly.pdbx_seq_one_letter_code
_entity_poly.pdbx_strand_id
1 'polypeptide(L)'
;MERSRSRRMNGLSPERLSRLHKLAHRLALGPVDKATLMSALNVGTRTLYRDLDTLRLFGMDSVRTHGGFTLCVPASEIEERLPFPDPKLNFADARKLAKIEDPAARRIVEQFARIVPDFDRIGSR
;
A
#
# COMPACT_ATOMS: atom_id res chain seq x y z
N MET A 1 -16.69 2.98 -14.69
CA MET A 1 -15.44 3.44 -14.05
C MET A 1 -14.34 2.35 -13.94
N GLU A 2 -14.65 1.06 -14.13
CA GLU A 2 -13.74 -0.09 -13.92
C GLU A 2 -12.44 -0.11 -14.77
N ARG A 3 -12.51 0.34 -16.03
CA ARG A 3 -11.37 0.32 -16.99
C ARG A 3 -10.19 1.23 -16.60
N SER A 4 -10.40 2.15 -15.66
CA SER A 4 -9.38 3.11 -15.23
C SER A 4 -8.48 2.56 -14.13
N ARG A 5 -9.01 1.73 -13.21
CA ARG A 5 -8.21 1.07 -12.16
C ARG A 5 -7.32 -0.03 -12.72
N SER A 6 -7.87 -0.88 -13.58
CA SER A 6 -7.11 -1.98 -14.18
C SER A 6 -5.90 -1.51 -15.00
N ARG A 7 -6.00 -0.36 -15.68
CA ARG A 7 -4.85 0.26 -16.38
C ARG A 7 -3.81 0.87 -15.44
N ARG A 8 -4.23 1.43 -14.30
CA ARG A 8 -3.32 1.94 -13.25
C ARG A 8 -2.58 0.80 -12.53
N MET A 9 -3.09 -0.43 -12.61
CA MET A 9 -2.46 -1.63 -12.05
C MET A 9 -1.46 -2.31 -12.99
N ASN A 10 -1.54 -2.08 -14.31
CA ASN A 10 -0.62 -2.72 -15.25
C ASN A 10 0.84 -2.36 -14.89
N GLY A 11 1.58 -3.34 -14.37
CA GLY A 11 3.00 -3.21 -14.03
C GLY A 11 3.34 -2.97 -12.54
N LEU A 12 2.38 -3.15 -11.61
CA LEU A 12 2.69 -3.19 -10.18
C LEU A 12 2.98 -4.63 -9.73
N SER A 13 4.26 -4.92 -9.45
CA SER A 13 4.65 -6.19 -8.84
C SER A 13 4.26 -6.26 -7.36
N PRO A 14 4.12 -7.46 -6.76
CA PRO A 14 3.85 -7.61 -5.32
C PRO A 14 4.83 -6.84 -4.43
N GLU A 15 6.11 -6.82 -4.79
CA GLU A 15 7.17 -6.11 -4.05
C GLU A 15 6.95 -4.59 -4.11
N ARG A 16 6.49 -4.07 -5.26
CA ARG A 16 6.14 -2.66 -5.40
C ARG A 16 4.88 -2.32 -4.59
N LEU A 17 3.87 -3.18 -4.58
CA LEU A 17 2.67 -2.99 -3.75
C LEU A 17 3.02 -2.98 -2.26
N SER A 18 3.88 -3.92 -1.82
CA SER A 18 4.35 -3.97 -0.44
C SER A 18 5.06 -2.67 -0.05
N ARG A 19 5.92 -2.17 -0.95
CA ARG A 19 6.64 -0.92 -0.71
C ARG A 19 5.73 0.30 -0.69
N LEU A 20 4.74 0.37 -1.58
CA LEU A 20 3.73 1.44 -1.58
C LEU A 20 2.91 1.44 -0.29
N HIS A 21 2.49 0.27 0.18
CA HIS A 21 1.82 0.11 1.46
C HIS A 21 2.68 0.62 2.62
N LYS A 22 3.95 0.19 2.71
CA LYS A 22 4.89 0.65 3.74
C LYS A 22 5.15 2.16 3.67
N LEU A 23 5.33 2.70 2.46
CA LEU A 23 5.52 4.15 2.25
C LEU A 23 4.29 4.93 2.73
N ALA A 24 3.09 4.55 2.30
CA ALA A 24 1.87 5.23 2.67
C ALA A 24 1.65 5.23 4.19
N HIS A 25 1.80 4.08 4.85
CA HIS A 25 1.65 3.99 6.31
C HIS A 25 2.65 4.87 7.05
N ARG A 26 3.92 4.90 6.62
CA ARG A 26 4.93 5.77 7.24
C ARG A 26 4.58 7.25 7.10
N LEU A 27 4.15 7.68 5.92
CA LEU A 27 3.80 9.07 5.63
C LEU A 27 2.49 9.52 6.31
N ALA A 28 1.61 8.59 6.68
CA ALA A 28 0.39 8.93 7.42
C ALA A 28 0.61 9.07 8.94
N LEU A 29 1.74 8.60 9.47
CA LEU A 29 2.12 8.81 10.87
C LEU A 29 2.68 10.22 11.13
N GLY A 30 3.13 10.90 10.07
CA GLY A 30 3.63 12.27 10.14
C GLY A 30 4.75 12.55 9.12
N PRO A 31 5.39 13.73 9.21
CA PRO A 31 6.48 14.10 8.33
C PRO A 31 7.70 13.17 8.48
N VAL A 32 8.18 12.62 7.37
CA VAL A 32 9.39 11.79 7.32
C VAL A 32 10.35 12.32 6.27
N ASP A 33 11.63 12.51 6.64
CA ASP A 33 12.64 12.99 5.72
C ASP A 33 13.00 11.96 4.63
N LYS A 34 13.59 12.46 3.54
CA LYS A 34 13.92 11.68 2.35
C LYS A 34 14.90 10.53 2.66
N ALA A 35 15.92 10.78 3.47
CA ALA A 35 16.98 9.80 3.75
C ALA A 35 16.42 8.64 4.57
N THR A 36 15.58 8.95 5.56
CA THR A 36 14.85 7.95 6.36
C THR A 36 13.94 7.09 5.50
N LEU A 37 13.17 7.69 4.58
CA LEU A 37 12.31 6.94 3.65
C LEU A 37 13.12 6.01 2.73
N MET A 38 14.22 6.50 2.16
CA MET A 38 15.08 5.71 1.28
C MET A 38 15.72 4.53 2.01
N SER A 39 16.22 4.76 3.22
CA SER A 39 16.81 3.72 4.07
C SER A 39 15.77 2.67 4.45
N ALA A 40 14.62 3.10 4.98
CA ALA A 40 13.58 2.21 5.46
C ALA A 40 12.92 1.35 4.36
N LEU A 41 12.88 1.85 3.13
CA LEU A 41 12.29 1.15 1.98
C LEU A 41 13.34 0.46 1.12
N ASN A 42 14.63 0.62 1.43
CA ASN A 42 15.78 0.14 0.67
C ASN A 42 15.70 0.53 -0.82
N VAL A 43 15.53 1.84 -1.10
CA VAL A 43 15.39 2.37 -2.46
C VAL A 43 16.22 3.62 -2.73
N GLY A 44 16.57 3.81 -4.00
CA GLY A 44 17.16 5.05 -4.49
C GLY A 44 16.15 6.19 -4.68
N THR A 45 16.67 7.40 -4.89
CA THR A 45 15.88 8.64 -5.07
C THR A 45 14.83 8.53 -6.17
N ARG A 46 15.20 7.98 -7.35
CA ARG A 46 14.28 7.85 -8.50
C ARG A 46 13.08 6.96 -8.17
N THR A 47 13.33 5.84 -7.50
CA THR A 47 12.28 4.90 -7.09
C THR A 47 11.36 5.52 -6.05
N LEU A 48 11.92 6.24 -5.05
CA LEU A 48 11.11 6.95 -4.06
C LEU A 48 10.13 7.93 -4.72
N TYR A 49 10.61 8.82 -5.59
CA TYR A 49 9.73 9.78 -6.27
C TYR A 49 8.70 9.11 -7.18
N ARG A 50 9.08 8.03 -7.86
CA ARG A 50 8.12 7.25 -8.67
C ARG A 50 7.02 6.64 -7.81
N ASP A 51 7.36 6.15 -6.62
CA ASP A 51 6.39 5.57 -5.71
C ASP A 51 5.50 6.64 -5.06
N LEU A 52 6.03 7.84 -4.75
CA LEU A 52 5.22 9.01 -4.35
C LEU A 52 4.23 9.43 -5.45
N ASP A 53 4.67 9.49 -6.71
CA ASP A 53 3.80 9.76 -7.86
C ASP A 53 2.73 8.66 -8.02
N THR A 54 3.11 7.41 -7.77
CA THR A 54 2.17 6.28 -7.80
C THR A 54 1.10 6.40 -6.71
N LEU A 55 1.46 6.80 -5.49
CA LEU A 55 0.49 7.07 -4.42
C LEU A 55 -0.49 8.18 -4.82
N ARG A 56 0.01 9.26 -5.44
CA ARG A 56 -0.81 10.34 -5.98
C ARG A 56 -1.81 9.85 -7.04
N LEU A 57 -1.43 8.93 -7.93
CA LEU A 57 -2.36 8.33 -8.91
C LEU A 57 -3.50 7.53 -8.27
N PHE A 58 -3.32 7.10 -7.02
CA PHE A 58 -4.35 6.46 -6.19
C PHE A 58 -5.06 7.43 -5.24
N GLY A 59 -4.87 8.75 -5.45
CA GLY A 59 -5.50 9.79 -4.64
C GLY A 59 -4.88 9.95 -3.25
N MET A 60 -3.65 9.48 -3.05
CA MET A 60 -2.90 9.65 -1.81
C MET A 60 -1.77 10.65 -2.04
N ASP A 61 -2.12 11.93 -2.20
CA ASP A 61 -1.15 13.00 -2.36
C ASP A 61 -0.26 13.14 -1.11
N SER A 62 1.03 13.36 -1.35
CA SER A 62 2.00 13.69 -0.31
C SER A 62 2.50 15.12 -0.48
N VAL A 63 2.60 15.87 0.60
CA VAL A 63 3.20 17.21 0.60
C VAL A 63 4.56 17.19 1.28
N ARG A 64 5.47 18.03 0.79
CA ARG A 64 6.75 18.27 1.44
C ARG A 64 6.61 19.43 2.42
N THR A 65 6.89 19.15 3.68
CA THR A 65 6.93 20.09 4.79
C THR A 65 8.37 20.31 5.24
N HIS A 66 8.60 21.17 6.24
CA HIS A 66 9.91 21.34 6.86
C HIS A 66 10.45 20.02 7.46
N GLY A 67 9.57 19.16 7.99
CA GLY A 67 9.93 17.86 8.57
C GLY A 67 10.04 16.71 7.56
N GLY A 68 9.88 16.98 6.27
CA GLY A 68 9.88 15.95 5.22
C GLY A 68 8.51 15.73 4.59
N PHE A 69 8.28 14.54 4.07
CA PHE A 69 7.05 14.17 3.36
C PHE A 69 5.98 13.69 4.33
N THR A 70 4.73 14.10 4.11
CA THR A 70 3.56 13.60 4.85
C THR A 70 2.41 13.37 3.87
N LEU A 71 1.54 12.40 4.16
CA LEU A 71 0.32 12.19 3.38
C LEU A 71 -0.75 13.23 3.76
N CYS A 72 -1.56 13.62 2.79
CA CYS A 72 -2.73 14.48 2.98
C CYS A 72 -4.00 13.71 3.40
N VAL A 73 -3.86 12.42 3.68
CA VAL A 73 -4.98 11.50 3.86
C VAL A 73 -4.74 10.71 5.15
N PRO A 74 -5.78 10.40 5.94
CA PRO A 74 -5.60 9.68 7.19
C PRO A 74 -5.21 8.22 6.92
N ALA A 75 -4.52 7.62 7.89
CA ALA A 75 -4.05 6.23 7.79
C ALA A 75 -5.20 5.23 7.54
N SER A 76 -6.41 5.52 8.02
CA SER A 76 -7.60 4.69 7.84
C SER A 76 -8.01 4.53 6.38
N GLU A 77 -7.65 5.47 5.50
CA GLU A 77 -8.08 5.48 4.10
C GLU A 77 -7.05 4.87 3.14
N ILE A 78 -5.85 4.53 3.64
CA ILE A 78 -4.76 4.00 2.82
C ILE A 78 -5.17 2.69 2.14
N GLU A 79 -5.67 1.73 2.90
CA GLU A 79 -6.01 0.39 2.39
C GLU A 79 -7.20 0.41 1.43
N GLU A 80 -8.10 1.39 1.57
CA GLU A 80 -9.24 1.56 0.67
C GLU A 80 -8.82 2.10 -0.72
N ARG A 81 -7.71 2.86 -0.73
CA ARG A 81 -7.16 3.52 -1.92
C ARG A 81 -6.09 2.68 -2.61
N LEU A 82 -5.36 1.85 -1.88
CA LEU A 82 -4.34 0.96 -2.45
C LEU A 82 -4.97 -0.15 -3.30
N PRO A 83 -4.50 -0.35 -4.55
CA PRO A 83 -5.00 -1.42 -5.40
C PRO A 83 -4.50 -2.78 -4.92
N PHE A 84 -5.29 -3.84 -5.08
CA PHE A 84 -4.85 -5.21 -4.87
C PHE A 84 -4.55 -5.90 -6.22
N PRO A 85 -3.74 -6.99 -6.29
CA PRO A 85 -3.53 -7.72 -7.54
C PRO A 85 -4.81 -8.24 -8.20
N ASP A 86 -5.84 -8.56 -7.39
CA ASP A 86 -7.19 -8.77 -7.92
C ASP A 86 -7.85 -7.41 -8.19
N PRO A 87 -8.21 -7.09 -9.44
CA PRO A 87 -8.74 -5.77 -9.80
C PRO A 87 -10.12 -5.47 -9.18
N LYS A 88 -10.80 -6.47 -8.65
CA LYS A 88 -12.09 -6.30 -7.95
C LYS A 88 -11.92 -5.96 -6.48
N LEU A 89 -10.70 -6.02 -5.95
CA LEU A 89 -10.40 -5.81 -4.54
C LEU A 89 -9.43 -4.66 -4.35
N ASN A 90 -9.57 -3.96 -3.23
CA ASN A 90 -8.51 -3.12 -2.66
C ASN A 90 -7.86 -3.85 -1.47
N PHE A 91 -6.87 -3.22 -0.85
CA PHE A 91 -6.23 -3.79 0.33
C PHE A 91 -7.20 -3.95 1.50
N ALA A 92 -8.16 -3.04 1.69
CA ALA A 92 -9.14 -3.13 2.77
C ALA A 92 -10.05 -4.37 2.61
N ASP A 93 -10.50 -4.67 1.38
CA ASP A 93 -11.29 -5.87 1.08
C ASP A 93 -10.47 -7.13 1.27
N ALA A 94 -9.24 -7.16 0.75
CA ALA A 94 -8.31 -8.27 0.94
C ALA A 94 -8.01 -8.51 2.42
N ARG A 95 -7.87 -7.46 3.24
CA ARG A 95 -7.66 -7.56 4.68
C ARG A 95 -8.88 -8.09 5.41
N LYS A 96 -10.09 -7.69 5.02
CA LYS A 96 -11.35 -8.25 5.58
C LYS A 96 -11.42 -9.75 5.28
N LEU A 97 -11.17 -10.15 4.04
CA LEU A 97 -11.15 -11.56 3.64
C LEU A 97 -10.04 -12.35 4.34
N ALA A 98 -8.89 -11.73 4.60
CA ALA A 98 -7.78 -12.35 5.31
C ALA A 98 -8.08 -12.68 6.79
N LYS A 99 -9.08 -12.02 7.39
CA LYS A 99 -9.56 -12.28 8.75
C LYS A 99 -10.64 -13.37 8.83
N ILE A 100 -11.26 -13.74 7.71
CA ILE A 100 -12.33 -14.74 7.69
C ILE A 100 -11.70 -16.11 7.44
N GLU A 101 -12.12 -17.12 8.20
CA GLU A 101 -11.76 -18.53 7.95
C GLU A 101 -12.65 -19.13 6.85
N ASP A 102 -12.43 -18.68 5.62
CA ASP A 102 -13.12 -19.21 4.43
C ASP A 102 -12.09 -19.86 3.48
N PRO A 103 -12.24 -21.16 3.16
CA PRO A 103 -11.42 -21.85 2.15
C PRO A 103 -11.38 -21.12 0.79
N ALA A 104 -12.48 -20.48 0.38
CA ALA A 104 -12.54 -19.72 -0.87
C ALA A 104 -11.67 -18.46 -0.83
N ALA A 105 -11.44 -17.89 0.35
CA ALA A 105 -10.59 -16.71 0.54
C ALA A 105 -9.09 -17.06 0.62
N ARG A 106 -8.72 -18.34 0.76
CA ARG A 106 -7.35 -18.79 1.04
C ARG A 106 -6.29 -18.18 0.11
N ARG A 107 -6.56 -18.18 -1.20
CA ARG A 107 -5.67 -17.61 -2.21
C ARG A 107 -5.44 -16.11 -2.01
N ILE A 108 -6.50 -15.37 -1.68
CA ILE A 108 -6.42 -13.93 -1.42
C ILE A 108 -5.59 -13.67 -0.18
N VAL A 109 -5.77 -14.49 0.87
CA VAL A 109 -4.98 -14.35 2.09
C VAL A 109 -3.50 -14.62 1.85
N GLU A 110 -3.16 -15.66 1.09
CA GLU A 110 -1.78 -15.97 0.71
C GLU A 110 -1.15 -14.84 -0.12
N GLN A 111 -1.90 -14.25 -1.05
CA GLN A 111 -1.43 -13.09 -1.81
C GLN A 111 -1.28 -11.85 -0.92
N PHE A 112 -2.21 -11.60 -0.01
CA PHE A 112 -2.16 -10.47 0.92
C PHE A 112 -0.95 -10.60 1.85
N ALA A 113 -0.70 -11.78 2.41
CA ALA A 113 0.46 -12.04 3.28
C ALA A 113 1.80 -11.85 2.56
N ARG A 114 1.88 -12.13 1.25
CA ARG A 114 3.10 -11.83 0.46
C ARG A 114 3.37 -10.34 0.32
N ILE A 115 2.32 -9.52 0.35
CA ILE A 115 2.40 -8.07 0.15
C ILE A 115 2.53 -7.35 1.50
N VAL A 116 1.84 -7.84 2.53
CA VAL A 116 1.84 -7.32 3.90
C VAL A 116 2.32 -8.45 4.83
N PRO A 117 3.64 -8.68 4.93
CA PRO A 117 4.19 -9.82 5.67
C PRO A 117 3.95 -9.74 7.18
N ASP A 118 3.82 -8.53 7.73
CA ASP A 118 3.54 -8.29 9.16
C ASP A 118 2.04 -8.35 9.48
N PHE A 119 1.19 -8.79 8.53
CA PHE A 119 -0.23 -8.98 8.78
C PHE A 119 -0.44 -10.19 9.69
N ASP A 120 -0.73 -9.91 10.95
CA ASP A 120 -1.11 -10.94 11.90
C ASP A 120 -2.54 -11.42 11.59
N ARG A 121 -2.67 -12.72 11.30
CA ARG A 121 -3.97 -13.37 11.18
C ARG A 121 -4.52 -13.46 12.60
N ILE A 122 -5.33 -12.47 12.98
CA ILE A 122 -6.10 -12.55 14.22
C ILE A 122 -7.03 -13.77 14.09
N GLY A 123 -6.67 -14.90 14.70
CA GLY A 123 -7.51 -16.10 14.70
C GLY A 123 -6.81 -17.46 14.55
N SER A 124 -5.65 -17.68 15.17
CA SER A 124 -5.26 -19.06 15.54
C SER A 124 -4.99 -19.11 17.03
N ARG A 125 -6.07 -19.34 17.78
CA ARG A 125 -6.03 -19.88 19.14
C ARG A 125 -7.01 -21.04 19.21
#